data_AF-A0A929DPJ3-F1
#
_entry.id   AF-A0A929DPJ3-F1
#
_cell.length_a   1.000
_cell.length_b   1.000
_cell.length_c   1.000
_cell.angle_alpha   90.00
_cell.angle_beta   90.00
_cell.angle_gamma   90.00
#
_symmetry.space_group_name_H-M   'P 1'
#
loop_
_entity.id
_entity.type
_entity.pdbx_description
1 polymer ?
#
loop_
_entity_poly.entity_id
_entity_poly.type
_entity_poly.pdbx_seq_one_letter_code
_entity_poly.pdbx_strand_id
1 'polypeptide(L)'
;MKEYPVTVGVEYTERLSRLTTFFRIFMVIPHSICLYFLGIAAGVVVFISWWAILFTARYPRWAFDFVSGYLRWSTRVMGYNGLLTDKYPPFSFD
;
A
#
# COMPACT_ATOMS: atom_id res chain seq x y z
N MET A 1 4.57 -25.19 -6.61
CA MET A 1 3.78 -24.04 -7.12
C MET A 1 4.76 -23.03 -7.68
N LYS A 2 4.53 -22.48 -8.88
CA LYS A 2 5.36 -21.36 -9.39
C LYS A 2 5.20 -20.19 -8.42
N GLU A 3 6.33 -19.56 -8.06
CA GLU A 3 6.37 -18.38 -7.23
C GLU A 3 5.51 -17.27 -7.88
N TYR A 4 4.58 -16.68 -7.12
CA TYR A 4 3.71 -15.64 -7.65
C TYR A 4 4.49 -14.32 -7.68
N PRO A 5 4.37 -13.50 -8.75
CA PRO A 5 5.21 -12.31 -8.93
C PRO A 5 4.99 -11.21 -7.88
N VAL A 6 3.96 -11.31 -7.04
CA VAL A 6 3.69 -10.39 -5.93
C VAL A 6 3.61 -11.18 -4.63
N THR A 7 4.59 -10.99 -3.75
CA THR A 7 4.62 -11.63 -2.43
C THR A 7 4.74 -10.57 -1.35
N VAL A 8 3.95 -10.71 -0.28
CA VAL A 8 4.03 -9.83 0.91
C VAL A 8 4.64 -10.64 2.04
N GLY A 9 5.87 -10.31 2.42
CA GLY A 9 6.55 -10.88 3.58
C GLY A 9 6.22 -10.09 4.85
N VAL A 10 5.82 -10.78 5.91
CA VAL A 10 5.56 -10.19 7.24
C VAL A 10 6.39 -10.96 8.25
N GLU A 11 7.20 -10.24 9.02
CA GLU A 11 7.99 -10.84 10.10
C GLU A 11 7.07 -11.09 11.32
N TYR A 12 6.93 -12.36 11.72
CA TYR A 12 6.10 -12.73 12.86
C TYR A 12 6.68 -12.16 14.16
N THR A 13 5.96 -11.23 14.77
CA THR A 13 6.34 -10.63 16.06
C THR A 13 5.48 -11.23 17.18
N GLU A 14 6.13 -11.89 18.13
CA GLU A 14 5.48 -12.63 19.22
C GLU A 14 4.94 -11.73 20.35
N ARG A 15 5.35 -10.45 20.41
CA ARG A 15 4.90 -9.47 21.42
C ARG A 15 4.35 -8.22 20.76
N LEU A 16 3.04 -8.00 20.88
CA LEU A 16 2.40 -6.74 20.51
C LEU A 16 2.10 -5.89 21.74
N SER A 17 2.34 -4.58 21.64
CA SER A 17 2.04 -3.64 22.71
C SER A 17 0.55 -3.30 22.76
N ARG A 18 -0.07 -3.52 23.93
CA ARG A 18 -1.52 -3.32 24.17
C ARG A 18 -1.92 -1.84 24.09
N LEU A 19 -1.00 -0.93 24.39
CA LEU A 19 -1.22 0.52 24.42
C LEU A 19 -1.20 1.14 23.02
N THR A 20 -0.33 0.65 22.14
CA THR A 20 -0.25 1.10 20.73
C THR A 20 -1.45 0.64 19.93
N THR A 21 -2.09 -0.49 20.27
CA THR A 21 -3.35 -0.93 19.64
C THR A 21 -4.49 0.07 19.88
N PHE A 22 -4.57 0.70 21.05
CA PHE A 22 -5.65 1.64 21.36
C PHE A 22 -5.45 2.99 20.66
N PHE A 23 -4.24 3.55 20.69
CA PHE A 23 -3.92 4.80 19.99
C PHE A 23 -3.84 4.67 18.47
N ARG A 24 -3.83 3.43 17.97
CA ARG A 24 -3.72 3.09 16.55
C ARG A 24 -4.77 3.77 15.68
N ILE A 25 -6.01 3.82 16.18
CA ILE A 25 -7.14 4.38 15.44
C ILE A 25 -6.87 5.86 15.08
N PHE A 26 -6.33 6.64 16.02
CA PHE A 26 -5.99 8.05 15.80
C PHE A 26 -4.85 8.23 14.82
N MET A 27 -3.86 7.34 14.88
CA MET A 27 -2.67 7.38 14.03
C MET A 27 -2.93 6.89 12.59
N VAL A 28 -3.93 6.01 12.41
CA VAL A 28 -4.39 5.50 11.13
C VAL A 28 -5.27 6.51 10.39
N ILE A 29 -6.07 7.33 11.09
CA ILE A 29 -6.97 8.30 10.44
C ILE A 29 -6.25 9.19 9.40
N PRO A 30 -5.12 9.85 9.71
CA PRO A 30 -4.39 10.65 8.71
C PRO A 30 -3.92 9.81 7.52
N HIS A 31 -3.42 8.60 7.78
CA HIS A 31 -2.99 7.66 6.75
C HIS A 31 -4.13 7.22 5.84
N SER A 32 -5.29 6.90 6.43
CA SER A 32 -6.48 6.51 5.70
C SER A 32 -6.98 7.64 4.80
N ILE A 33 -6.95 8.89 5.26
CA ILE A 33 -7.33 10.04 4.44
C ILE A 33 -6.38 10.17 3.24
N CYS A 34 -5.07 10.13 3.47
CA CYS A 34 -4.10 10.21 2.37
C CYS A 34 -4.27 9.04 1.38
N LEU A 35 -4.35 7.80 1.87
CA LEU A 35 -4.53 6.61 1.04
C LEU A 35 -5.86 6.64 0.28
N TYR A 36 -6.91 7.23 0.82
CA TYR A 36 -8.18 7.38 0.12
C TYR A 36 -8.03 8.23 -1.15
N PHE A 37 -7.43 9.43 -1.02
CA PHE A 37 -7.19 10.30 -2.17
C PHE A 37 -6.19 9.70 -3.16
N LEU A 38 -5.12 9.09 -2.66
CA LEU A 38 -4.16 8.37 -3.51
C LEU A 38 -4.79 7.18 -4.21
N GLY A 39 -5.72 6.48 -3.57
CA GLY A 39 -6.43 5.34 -4.14
C GLY A 39 -7.32 5.75 -5.32
N ILE A 40 -7.99 6.91 -5.21
CA ILE A 40 -8.71 7.51 -6.33
C ILE A 40 -7.75 7.83 -7.48
N ALA A 41 -6.62 8.49 -7.18
CA ALA A 41 -5.61 8.79 -8.18
C ALA A 41 -5.05 7.50 -8.83
N ALA A 42 -4.79 6.45 -8.04
CA ALA A 42 -4.33 5.16 -8.53
C ALA A 42 -5.36 4.50 -9.44
N GLY A 43 -6.65 4.58 -9.13
CA GLY A 43 -7.73 4.11 -9.99
C GLY A 43 -7.71 4.82 -11.36
N VAL A 44 -7.56 6.14 -11.37
CA VAL A 44 -7.44 6.93 -12.61
C VAL A 44 -6.19 6.54 -13.40
N VAL A 45 -5.04 6.40 -12.73
CA VAL A 45 -3.77 6.02 -13.36
C VAL A 45 -3.83 4.61 -13.94
N VAL A 46 -4.45 3.65 -13.24
CA VAL A 46 -4.67 2.29 -13.74
C VAL A 46 -5.60 2.32 -14.96
N PHE A 47 -6.66 3.12 -14.93
CA PHE A 47 -7.57 3.26 -16.06
C PHE A 47 -6.88 3.84 -17.30
N ILE A 48 -6.05 4.88 -17.13
CA ILE A 48 -5.23 5.44 -18.22
C ILE A 48 -4.21 4.40 -18.71
N SER A 49 -3.57 3.67 -17.79
CA SER A 49 -2.58 2.63 -18.13
C SER A 49 -3.20 1.50 -18.91
N TRP A 50 -4.44 1.12 -18.60
CA TRP A 50 -5.18 0.10 -19.33
C TRP A 50 -5.32 0.48 -20.82
N TRP A 51 -5.75 1.71 -21.11
CA TRP A 51 -5.79 2.22 -22.48
C TRP A 51 -4.41 2.30 -23.11
N ALA A 52 -3.40 2.79 -22.37
CA ALA A 52 -2.03 2.86 -22.88
C ALA A 52 -1.51 1.47 -23.29
N ILE A 53 -1.76 0.43 -22.48
CA ILE A 53 -1.36 -0.95 -22.78
C ILE A 53 -2.13 -1.49 -23.98
N LEU A 54 -3.42 -1.21 -24.12
CA LEU A 54 -4.20 -1.66 -25.27
C LEU A 54 -3.64 -1.13 -26.59
N PHE A 55 -3.20 0.13 -26.64
CA PHE A 55 -2.69 0.74 -27.87
C PHE A 55 -1.19 0.54 -28.09
N THR A 56 -0.39 0.46 -27.02
CA THR A 56 1.08 0.45 -27.11
C THR A 56 1.71 -0.88 -26.70
N ALA A 57 0.93 -1.83 -26.16
CA ALA A 57 1.38 -3.08 -25.55
C ALA A 57 2.45 -2.90 -24.46
N ARG A 58 2.56 -1.68 -23.89
CA ARG A 58 3.57 -1.31 -22.90
C ARG A 58 2.91 -0.64 -21.71
N TYR A 59 3.32 -1.05 -20.51
CA TYR A 59 2.90 -0.40 -19.28
C TYR A 59 3.73 0.88 -19.08
N PRO A 60 3.13 2.07 -18.97
CA PRO A 60 3.88 3.31 -18.75
C PRO A 60 4.66 3.27 -17.43
N ARG A 61 5.98 3.51 -17.48
CA ARG A 61 6.86 3.44 -16.29
C ARG A 61 6.37 4.33 -15.14
N TRP A 62 6.03 5.58 -15.44
CA TRP A 62 5.52 6.53 -14.43
C TRP A 62 4.27 6.03 -13.71
N ALA A 63 3.37 5.35 -14.43
CA ALA A 63 2.14 4.83 -13.86
C ALA A 63 2.43 3.60 -13.00
N PHE A 64 3.37 2.76 -13.43
CA PHE A 64 3.80 1.59 -12.68
C PHE A 64 4.44 2.01 -11.35
N ASP A 65 5.34 2.99 -11.40
CA ASP A 65 6.02 3.52 -10.21
C ASP A 65 5.00 4.13 -9.24
N PHE A 66 4.01 4.86 -9.75
CA PHE A 66 2.94 5.43 -8.92
C PHE A 66 2.06 4.35 -8.26
N VAL A 67 1.56 3.39 -9.04
CA VAL A 67 0.66 2.33 -8.54
C VAL A 67 1.41 1.41 -7.58
N SER A 68 2.67 1.08 -7.87
CA SER A 68 3.49 0.24 -6.97
C SER A 68 3.81 0.95 -5.65
N GLY A 69 4.14 2.25 -5.67
CA GLY A 69 4.34 3.04 -4.45
C GLY A 69 3.07 3.15 -3.60
N TYR A 70 1.91 3.36 -4.24
CA TYR A 70 0.62 3.31 -3.55
C TYR A 70 0.35 1.95 -2.90
N LEU A 71 0.58 0.85 -3.62
CA LEU A 71 0.38 -0.49 -3.09
C LEU A 71 1.32 -0.78 -1.91
N ARG A 72 2.60 -0.40 -1.99
CA ARG A 72 3.56 -0.54 -0.88
C ARG A 72 3.09 0.19 0.37
N TRP A 73 2.67 1.45 0.21
CA TRP A 73 2.18 2.23 1.33
C TRP A 73 0.88 1.65 1.91
N SER A 74 -0.05 1.25 1.06
CA SER A 74 -1.30 0.60 1.45
C SER A 74 -1.05 -0.69 2.23
N THR A 75 -0.15 -1.55 1.76
CA THR A 75 0.23 -2.78 2.46
C THR A 75 0.86 -2.50 3.83
N ARG A 76 1.70 -1.45 3.96
CA ARG A 76 2.25 -1.03 5.26
C ARG A 76 1.15 -0.59 6.23
N VAL A 77 0.18 0.20 5.77
CA VAL A 77 -0.95 0.66 6.59
C VAL A 77 -1.90 -0.49 6.93
N MET A 78 -2.15 -1.41 6.00
CA MET A 78 -2.92 -2.63 6.26
C MET A 78 -2.23 -3.55 7.26
N GLY A 79 -0.90 -3.71 7.16
CA GLY A 79 -0.13 -4.49 8.14
C GLY A 79 -0.18 -3.87 9.53
N TYR A 80 -0.09 -2.54 9.62
CA TYR A 80 -0.30 -1.82 10.87
C TYR A 80 -1.73 -2.03 11.38
N ASN A 81 -2.76 -1.76 10.58
CA ASN A 81 -4.16 -1.90 11.02
C ASN A 81 -4.55 -3.35 11.37
N GLY A 82 -4.01 -4.33 10.64
CA GLY A 82 -4.23 -5.76 10.82
C GLY A 82 -3.42 -6.40 11.95
N LEU A 83 -2.73 -5.62 12.78
CA LEU A 83 -1.91 -6.11 13.91
C LEU A 83 -0.77 -7.04 13.46
N LEU A 84 -0.27 -6.87 12.24
CA LEU A 84 0.83 -7.65 11.69
C LEU A 84 2.21 -7.06 12.02
N THR A 85 2.26 -5.78 12.38
CA THR A 85 3.49 -5.08 12.83
C THR A 85 3.13 -3.98 13.80
N ASP A 86 3.97 -3.64 14.77
CA ASP A 86 3.78 -2.48 15.67
C ASP A 86 4.51 -1.21 15.22
N LYS A 87 5.32 -1.32 14.16
CA LYS A 87 6.11 -0.19 13.64
C LYS A 87 5.21 0.78 12.87
N TYR A 88 5.21 2.05 13.28
CA TYR A 88 4.42 3.09 12.60
C TYR A 88 4.87 3.24 11.14
N PRO A 89 3.96 3.15 10.16
CA PRO A 89 4.32 3.25 8.76
C PRO A 89 4.78 4.68 8.42
N PRO A 90 5.88 4.86 7.69
CA PRO A 90 6.27 6.17 7.18
C PRO A 90 5.33 6.63 6.05
N PHE A 91 5.02 7.92 6.01
CA PHE A 91 4.34 8.58 4.88
C PHE A 91 5.27 8.67 3.66
N SER A 92 5.50 7.53 3.00
CA SER A 92 6.46 7.43 1.90
C SER A 92 5.95 6.48 0.82
N PHE A 93 6.32 6.78 -0.42
CA PHE A 93 6.04 5.99 -1.62
C PHE A 93 7.12 4.93 -1.92
N ASP A 94 8.21 4.90 -1.15
CA ASP A 94 9.36 4.01 -1.33
C ASP A 94 9.09 2.59 -0.83
#